data_AF-A0AA37BT45-F1
#
_entry.id   AF-A0AA37BT45-F1
#
_cell.length_a   1.000
_cell.length_b   1.000
_cell.length_c   1.000
_cell.angle_alpha   90.00
_cell.angle_beta   90.00
_cell.angle_gamma   90.00
#
_symmetry.space_group_name_H-M   'P 1'
#
loop_
_entity.id
_entity.type
_entity.pdbx_description
1 polymer ?
#
loop_
_entity_poly.entity_id
_entity_poly.type
_entity_poly.pdbx_seq_one_letter_code
_entity_poly.pdbx_strand_id
1 'polypeptide(L)'
;MELRSALLRAALARPAVLTAVLPGATRARLAVERELRARRWPRALSPAAADLLVVVGRPGEDEPAWLEGTWQALSEPRALVRVEEAADAGAVLDAGHAALLRGGPRTGTAAGGPRPHHASPATDPGHLDHAHADHMAAHSHDSPMLISGLPLADRADDRDGLRLDRLHVPFGPVLPDWPAGLVVRLALQGDVVQEVTGVELVPAAPEPRPAFWDEPWRRAAAGAPVTRGEAARRRCAAHLDSLGRLLAVADWPDAATRARRLRDAALADAPAAELAYPARRLARRVGRSRTLRWLTSGIGVLPRERALAAGVGGPALEADGDVWRRTVQWLAEAARAAEACEDPRPLPPGDPYGPRGELTGEQPPSRALLDVLPSLLHGAELAAARLTLASLDPDPDELLPVATGEVARG
;
A
#
# COMPACT_ATOMS: atom_id res chain seq x y z
N MET A 1 23.78 -4.16 -34.06
CA MET A 1 23.46 -4.99 -32.88
C MET A 1 24.08 -4.43 -31.61
N GLU A 2 25.38 -4.11 -31.60
CA GLU A 2 26.09 -3.55 -30.42
C GLU A 2 25.50 -2.25 -29.84
N LEU A 3 25.10 -1.28 -30.66
CA LEU A 3 24.53 -0.02 -30.18
C LEU A 3 23.19 -0.20 -29.44
N ARG A 4 22.31 -1.06 -29.96
CA ARG A 4 21.01 -1.36 -29.32
C ARG A 4 21.23 -2.02 -27.96
N SER A 5 22.16 -2.97 -27.88
CA SER A 5 22.52 -3.63 -26.62
C SER A 5 23.20 -2.67 -25.63
N ALA A 6 24.04 -1.75 -26.10
CA ALA A 6 24.65 -0.73 -25.26
C ALA A 6 23.63 0.29 -24.72
N LEU A 7 22.70 0.76 -25.56
CA LEU A 7 21.62 1.65 -25.16
C LEU A 7 20.66 0.98 -24.18
N LEU A 8 20.32 -0.30 -24.41
CA LEU A 8 19.49 -1.07 -23.49
C LEU A 8 20.18 -1.27 -22.14
N ARG A 9 21.47 -1.61 -22.12
CA ARG A 9 22.25 -1.68 -20.87
C ARG A 9 22.33 -0.34 -20.14
N ALA A 10 22.46 0.77 -20.88
CA ALA A 10 22.50 2.10 -20.29
C ALA A 10 21.13 2.50 -19.70
N ALA A 11 20.04 2.25 -20.43
CA ALA A 11 18.68 2.53 -19.98
C ALA A 11 18.30 1.69 -18.74
N LEU A 12 18.68 0.42 -18.74
CA LEU A 12 18.40 -0.52 -17.65
C LEU A 12 19.45 -0.53 -16.54
N ALA A 13 20.45 0.36 -16.55
CA ALA A 13 21.43 0.43 -15.48
C ALA A 13 20.78 0.72 -14.10
N ARG A 14 19.62 1.38 -14.12
CA ARG A 14 18.79 1.70 -12.94
C ARG A 14 17.32 1.49 -13.30
N PRO A 15 16.84 0.23 -13.35
CA PRO A 15 15.48 -0.08 -13.76
C PRO A 15 14.47 0.55 -12.80
N ALA A 16 13.36 1.04 -13.35
CA ALA A 16 12.23 1.53 -12.58
C ALA A 16 11.44 0.34 -12.01
N VAL A 17 11.29 0.33 -10.69
CA VAL A 17 10.72 -0.81 -9.96
C VAL A 17 9.32 -0.49 -9.44
N LEU A 18 8.34 -1.28 -9.85
CA LEU A 18 7.02 -1.28 -9.25
C LEU A 18 6.94 -2.40 -8.20
N THR A 19 6.56 -2.05 -6.98
CA THR A 19 6.41 -3.03 -5.88
C THR A 19 4.94 -3.30 -5.63
N ALA A 20 4.54 -4.58 -5.67
CA ALA A 20 3.24 -5.04 -5.23
C ALA A 20 3.40 -5.83 -3.93
N VAL A 21 2.95 -5.28 -2.81
CA VAL A 21 3.18 -5.86 -1.48
C VAL A 21 1.92 -6.58 -1.02
N LEU A 22 2.06 -7.85 -0.70
CA LEU A 22 1.00 -8.66 -0.12
C LEU A 22 0.94 -8.51 1.41
N PRO A 23 -0.22 -8.73 2.04
CA PRO A 23 -0.33 -8.73 3.49
C PRO A 23 0.66 -9.71 4.15
N GLY A 24 1.19 -9.35 5.30
CA GLY A 24 2.15 -10.12 6.08
C GLY A 24 3.60 -9.94 5.63
N ALA A 25 3.86 -9.16 4.58
CA ALA A 25 5.17 -9.04 3.96
C ALA A 25 5.98 -7.81 4.41
N THR A 26 5.61 -7.14 5.51
CA THR A 26 6.25 -5.88 5.93
C THR A 26 7.77 -5.96 6.03
N ARG A 27 8.32 -7.03 6.63
CA ARG A 27 9.78 -7.20 6.75
C ARG A 27 10.47 -7.28 5.39
N ALA A 28 9.92 -8.07 4.46
CA ALA A 28 10.43 -8.21 3.10
C ALA A 28 10.30 -6.90 2.30
N ARG A 29 9.18 -6.18 2.45
CA ARG A 29 8.98 -4.85 1.83
C ARG A 29 10.07 -3.88 2.25
N LEU A 30 10.34 -3.77 3.54
CA LEU A 30 11.34 -2.86 4.08
C LEU A 30 12.75 -3.21 3.56
N ALA A 31 13.07 -4.50 3.44
CA ALA A 31 14.31 -4.94 2.82
C ALA A 31 14.40 -4.53 1.34
N VAL A 32 13.37 -4.80 0.54
CA VAL A 32 13.32 -4.37 -0.88
C VAL A 32 13.50 -2.85 -1.00
N GLU A 33 12.78 -2.04 -0.22
CA GLU A 33 12.92 -0.59 -0.25
C GLU A 33 14.35 -0.11 0.07
N ARG A 34 15.02 -0.76 1.03
CA ARG A 34 16.42 -0.48 1.39
C ARG A 34 17.36 -0.84 0.24
N GLU A 35 17.18 -2.02 -0.35
CA GLU A 35 17.96 -2.51 -1.49
C GLU A 35 17.82 -1.60 -2.72
N LEU A 36 16.60 -1.15 -3.04
CA LEU A 36 16.36 -0.19 -4.12
C LEU A 36 17.07 1.14 -3.87
N ARG A 37 17.04 1.63 -2.63
CA ARG A 37 17.72 2.88 -2.27
C ARG A 37 19.23 2.75 -2.35
N ALA A 38 19.81 1.64 -1.89
CA ALA A 38 21.24 1.38 -1.96
C ALA A 38 21.75 1.35 -3.41
N ARG A 39 20.99 0.73 -4.32
CA ARG A 39 21.28 0.69 -5.77
C ARG A 39 20.89 1.97 -6.51
N ARG A 40 20.20 2.89 -5.83
CA ARG A 40 19.56 4.07 -6.42
C ARG A 40 18.57 3.70 -7.54
N TRP A 41 17.91 2.57 -7.48
CA TRP A 41 16.88 2.22 -8.46
C TRP A 41 15.62 3.05 -8.21
N PRO A 42 15.06 3.71 -9.25
CA PRO A 42 13.84 4.50 -9.10
C PRO A 42 12.64 3.60 -8.79
N ARG A 43 11.69 4.12 -8.01
CA ARG A 43 10.38 3.50 -7.82
C ARG A 43 9.45 3.98 -8.94
N ALA A 44 8.84 3.05 -9.66
CA ALA A 44 7.80 3.37 -10.63
C ALA A 44 6.50 3.73 -9.90
N LEU A 45 5.76 4.71 -10.44
CA LEU A 45 4.47 5.14 -9.89
C LEU A 45 3.26 4.48 -10.57
N SER A 46 3.50 3.82 -11.70
CA SER A 46 2.49 3.11 -12.49
C SER A 46 3.12 1.90 -13.20
N PRO A 47 2.32 0.90 -13.60
CA PRO A 47 2.77 -0.23 -14.40
C PRO A 47 3.49 0.18 -15.69
N ALA A 48 2.95 1.15 -16.43
CA ALA A 48 3.52 1.60 -17.70
C ALA A 48 4.91 2.24 -17.56
N ALA A 49 5.24 2.77 -16.38
CA ALA A 49 6.53 3.39 -16.08
C ALA A 49 7.53 2.42 -15.42
N ALA A 50 7.20 1.13 -15.30
CA ALA A 50 8.01 0.13 -14.63
C ALA A 50 8.70 -0.81 -15.62
N ASP A 51 9.97 -1.10 -15.36
CA ASP A 51 10.74 -2.15 -16.03
C ASP A 51 10.63 -3.45 -15.23
N LEU A 52 10.72 -3.36 -13.90
CA LEU A 52 10.71 -4.52 -12.99
C LEU A 52 9.48 -4.49 -12.07
N LEU A 53 8.66 -5.54 -12.14
CA LEU A 53 7.60 -5.80 -11.16
C LEU A 53 8.14 -6.71 -10.05
N VAL A 54 8.15 -6.23 -8.81
CA VAL A 54 8.56 -6.99 -7.63
C VAL A 54 7.32 -7.28 -6.79
N VAL A 55 6.89 -8.54 -6.77
CA VAL A 55 5.86 -9.00 -5.83
C VAL A 55 6.54 -9.35 -4.51
N VAL A 56 6.07 -8.76 -3.42
CA VAL A 56 6.65 -8.93 -2.09
C VAL A 56 5.67 -9.66 -1.19
N GLY A 57 6.09 -10.79 -0.63
CA GLY A 57 5.25 -11.70 0.14
C GLY A 57 4.77 -12.91 -0.65
N ARG A 58 4.13 -13.84 0.08
CA ARG A 58 3.63 -15.11 -0.46
C ARG A 58 2.14 -14.98 -0.82
N PRO A 59 1.75 -15.21 -2.10
CA PRO A 59 0.33 -15.24 -2.48
C PRO A 59 -0.41 -16.38 -1.80
N GLY A 60 -1.74 -16.37 -1.87
CA GLY A 60 -2.55 -17.55 -1.54
C GLY A 60 -2.32 -18.70 -2.52
N GLU A 61 -3.21 -19.70 -2.47
CA GLU A 61 -3.15 -20.85 -3.41
C GLU A 61 -3.26 -20.40 -4.87
N ASP A 62 -4.09 -19.38 -5.13
CA ASP A 62 -4.28 -18.80 -6.44
C ASP A 62 -3.37 -17.59 -6.70
N GLU A 63 -2.94 -17.44 -7.96
CA GLU A 63 -2.30 -16.23 -8.45
C GLU A 63 -3.24 -15.02 -8.26
N PRO A 64 -2.78 -13.90 -7.67
CA PRO A 64 -3.64 -12.75 -7.47
C PRO A 64 -4.21 -12.24 -8.80
N ALA A 65 -5.54 -12.10 -8.87
CA ALA A 65 -6.24 -11.75 -10.11
C ALA A 65 -5.75 -10.44 -10.79
N TRP A 66 -5.21 -9.50 -10.01
CA TRP A 66 -4.66 -8.24 -10.52
C TRP A 66 -3.28 -8.39 -11.18
N LEU A 67 -2.56 -9.49 -10.95
CA LEU A 67 -1.16 -9.62 -11.38
C LEU A 67 -1.03 -9.66 -12.90
N GLU A 68 -1.88 -10.44 -13.57
CA GLU A 68 -1.81 -10.56 -15.03
C GLU A 68 -2.11 -9.22 -15.71
N GLY A 69 -3.16 -8.52 -15.29
CA GLY A 69 -3.47 -7.18 -15.80
C GLY A 69 -2.34 -6.17 -15.55
N THR A 70 -1.69 -6.25 -14.39
CA THR A 70 -0.53 -5.40 -14.07
C THR A 70 0.66 -5.74 -14.97
N TRP A 71 0.95 -7.02 -15.17
CA TRP A 71 2.03 -7.49 -16.03
C TRP A 71 1.85 -7.05 -17.48
N GLN A 72 0.64 -7.14 -18.02
CA GLN A 72 0.33 -6.68 -19.37
C GLN A 72 0.45 -5.16 -19.53
N ALA A 73 0.26 -4.40 -18.45
CA ALA A 73 0.42 -2.96 -18.44
C ALA A 73 1.88 -2.48 -18.33
N LEU A 74 2.86 -3.38 -18.10
CA LEU A 74 4.29 -3.03 -18.11
C LEU A 74 4.82 -2.90 -19.55
N SER A 75 5.64 -1.87 -19.75
CA SER A 75 6.35 -1.63 -21.02
C SER A 75 7.48 -2.64 -21.19
N GLU A 76 7.73 -3.10 -22.44
CA GLU A 76 8.93 -3.88 -22.73
C GLU A 76 10.18 -2.98 -22.78
N PRO A 77 11.36 -3.44 -22.30
CA PRO A 77 11.62 -4.74 -21.67
C PRO A 77 11.09 -4.84 -20.23
N ARG A 78 10.32 -5.90 -19.91
CA ARG A 78 9.79 -6.13 -18.56
C ARG A 78 10.24 -7.43 -17.91
N ALA A 79 10.38 -7.42 -16.59
CA ALA A 79 10.64 -8.62 -15.79
C ALA A 79 9.80 -8.64 -14.52
N LEU A 80 9.61 -9.84 -13.98
CA LEU A 80 8.87 -10.08 -12.74
C LEU A 80 9.68 -10.97 -11.82
N VAL A 81 9.80 -10.55 -10.56
CA VAL A 81 10.45 -11.33 -9.49
C VAL A 81 9.60 -11.33 -8.22
N ARG A 82 9.84 -12.31 -7.35
CA ARG A 82 9.13 -12.50 -6.08
C ARG A 82 10.10 -12.51 -4.91
N VAL A 83 9.85 -11.67 -3.91
CA VAL A 83 10.62 -11.61 -2.66
C VAL A 83 9.72 -12.04 -1.51
N GLU A 84 9.88 -13.28 -1.05
CA GLU A 84 9.11 -13.79 0.10
C GLU A 84 9.77 -13.41 1.42
N GLU A 85 11.09 -13.58 1.50
CA GLU A 85 11.88 -13.32 2.70
C GLU A 85 12.80 -12.11 2.55
N ALA A 86 13.01 -11.42 3.68
CA ALA A 86 13.80 -10.19 3.71
C ALA A 86 15.28 -10.42 3.38
N ALA A 87 15.81 -11.60 3.70
CA ALA A 87 17.21 -11.97 3.43
C ALA A 87 17.49 -12.09 1.92
N ASP A 88 16.49 -12.50 1.13
CA ASP A 88 16.65 -12.79 -0.29
C ASP A 88 16.50 -11.55 -1.19
N ALA A 89 16.03 -10.43 -0.63
CA ALA A 89 15.69 -9.22 -1.39
C ALA A 89 16.81 -8.77 -2.34
N GLY A 90 18.06 -8.77 -1.88
CA GLY A 90 19.20 -8.36 -2.70
C GLY A 90 19.45 -9.29 -3.88
N ALA A 91 19.53 -10.60 -3.62
CA ALA A 91 19.80 -11.62 -4.64
C ALA A 91 18.68 -11.69 -5.69
N VAL A 92 17.42 -11.59 -5.26
CA VAL A 92 16.25 -11.60 -6.14
C VAL A 92 16.22 -10.37 -7.05
N LEU A 93 16.55 -9.18 -6.53
CA LEU A 93 16.62 -7.97 -7.35
C LEU A 93 17.74 -8.06 -8.39
N ASP A 94 18.90 -8.61 -8.03
CA ASP A 94 20.01 -8.81 -8.96
C ASP A 94 19.63 -9.82 -10.07
N ALA A 95 18.91 -10.89 -9.72
CA ALA A 95 18.36 -11.84 -10.69
C ALA A 95 17.34 -11.20 -11.64
N GLY A 96 16.46 -10.34 -11.12
CA GLY A 96 15.48 -9.58 -11.92
C GLY A 96 16.14 -8.62 -12.91
N HIS A 97 17.17 -7.90 -12.48
CA HIS A 97 17.96 -7.04 -13.36
C HIS A 97 18.72 -7.83 -14.43
N ALA A 98 19.28 -8.99 -14.08
CA ALA A 98 19.88 -9.89 -15.07
C ALA A 98 18.85 -10.47 -16.06
N ALA A 99 17.59 -10.65 -15.66
CA ALA A 99 16.51 -11.07 -16.56
C ALA A 99 16.13 -9.95 -17.55
N LEU A 100 16.02 -8.71 -17.08
CA LEU A 100 15.77 -7.53 -17.93
C LEU A 100 16.84 -7.37 -19.01
N LEU A 101 18.11 -7.49 -18.65
CA LEU A 101 19.22 -7.36 -19.59
C LEU A 101 19.28 -8.47 -20.65
N ARG A 102 18.71 -9.65 -20.35
CA ARG A 102 18.63 -10.79 -21.28
C ARG A 102 17.39 -10.75 -22.18
N GLY A 103 16.42 -9.88 -21.89
CA GLY A 103 15.13 -9.85 -22.59
C GLY A 103 14.27 -11.10 -22.32
N GLY A 104 14.38 -11.69 -21.12
CA GLY A 104 13.80 -12.99 -20.78
C GLY A 104 12.48 -12.93 -19.97
N PRO A 105 11.62 -13.96 -20.07
CA PRO A 105 10.26 -14.00 -19.50
C PRO A 105 10.24 -14.15 -17.97
N ARG A 106 9.03 -14.02 -17.38
CA ARG A 106 8.70 -14.18 -15.94
C ARG A 106 9.57 -15.24 -15.26
N THR A 107 10.47 -14.84 -14.37
CA THR A 107 11.23 -15.77 -13.53
C THR A 107 10.40 -16.18 -12.33
N GLY A 108 9.65 -17.28 -12.47
CA GLY A 108 9.06 -18.01 -11.36
C GLY A 108 10.08 -18.95 -10.71
N THR A 109 10.03 -19.08 -9.39
CA THR A 109 10.69 -20.16 -8.66
C THR A 109 10.26 -21.51 -9.24
N ALA A 110 11.23 -22.42 -9.38
CA ALA A 110 11.06 -23.70 -10.07
C ALA A 110 10.10 -24.65 -9.32
N ALA A 111 8.97 -24.99 -9.95
CA ALA A 111 8.32 -26.31 -9.90
C ALA A 111 7.09 -26.34 -10.83
N GLY A 112 7.08 -27.22 -11.84
CA GLY A 112 5.88 -27.57 -12.62
C GLY A 112 6.11 -27.65 -14.13
N GLY A 113 6.06 -28.86 -14.68
CA GLY A 113 6.44 -29.19 -16.07
C GLY A 113 5.66 -28.48 -17.20
N PRO A 114 6.16 -28.57 -18.44
CA PRO A 114 5.59 -27.89 -19.59
C PRO A 114 4.27 -28.53 -20.01
N ARG A 115 3.19 -27.75 -20.05
CA ARG A 115 1.93 -28.13 -20.72
C ARG A 115 1.84 -27.44 -22.08
N PRO A 116 1.52 -28.18 -23.16
CA PRO A 116 1.52 -27.64 -24.51
C PRO A 116 0.31 -26.75 -24.78
N HIS A 117 0.55 -25.77 -25.66
CA HIS A 117 -0.41 -24.85 -26.22
C HIS A 117 -1.49 -25.60 -27.02
N HIS A 118 -2.76 -25.42 -26.64
CA HIS A 118 -3.89 -25.72 -27.53
C HIS A 118 -4.22 -24.49 -28.35
N ALA A 119 -3.82 -24.53 -29.62
CA ALA A 119 -4.29 -23.64 -30.67
C ALA A 119 -5.78 -23.90 -30.92
N SER A 120 -6.60 -22.84 -30.84
CA SER A 120 -7.96 -22.87 -31.38
C SER A 120 -7.90 -22.59 -32.89
N PRO A 121 -8.56 -23.40 -33.74
CA PRO A 121 -8.53 -23.21 -35.18
C PRO A 121 -9.36 -22.01 -35.62
N ALA A 122 -8.80 -21.27 -36.58
CA ALA A 122 -9.47 -20.24 -37.35
C ALA A 122 -10.70 -20.82 -38.07
N THR A 123 -11.82 -20.11 -37.99
CA THR A 123 -13.01 -20.32 -38.81
C THR A 123 -13.04 -19.27 -39.92
N ASP A 124 -13.28 -19.75 -41.13
CA ASP A 124 -13.27 -19.07 -42.43
C ASP A 124 -14.40 -18.01 -42.56
N PRO A 125 -14.26 -16.96 -43.41
CA PRO A 125 -15.27 -15.93 -43.58
C PRO A 125 -16.29 -16.32 -44.67
N GLY A 126 -17.56 -16.45 -44.27
CA GLY A 126 -18.71 -16.57 -45.17
C GLY A 126 -19.29 -15.21 -45.57
N HIS A 127 -19.46 -15.01 -46.86
CA HIS A 127 -20.01 -13.83 -47.53
C HIS A 127 -21.56 -13.94 -47.72
N LEU A 128 -22.24 -12.79 -47.86
CA LEU A 128 -23.64 -12.52 -48.33
C LEU A 128 -24.73 -12.59 -47.22
N ASP A 129 -25.71 -11.69 -47.08
CA ASP A 129 -26.33 -10.74 -48.02
C ASP A 129 -27.01 -9.55 -47.29
N HIS A 130 -27.19 -8.45 -48.02
CA HIS A 130 -27.97 -7.28 -47.62
C HIS A 130 -29.49 -7.52 -47.76
N ALA A 131 -30.27 -7.13 -46.75
CA ALA A 131 -31.69 -6.81 -46.95
C ALA A 131 -32.12 -5.67 -46.01
N HIS A 132 -32.51 -4.55 -46.62
CA HIS A 132 -33.17 -3.42 -45.98
C HIS A 132 -34.59 -3.78 -45.57
N ALA A 133 -34.98 -3.42 -44.35
CA ALA A 133 -36.38 -3.19 -43.99
C ALA A 133 -36.43 -2.07 -42.94
N ASP A 134 -36.81 -0.88 -43.40
CA ASP A 134 -37.35 0.18 -42.55
C ASP A 134 -38.61 -0.33 -41.87
N HIS A 135 -38.73 -0.14 -40.55
CA HIS A 135 -40.01 0.24 -39.94
C HIS A 135 -39.79 0.88 -38.56
N MET A 136 -40.24 2.13 -38.49
CA MET A 136 -40.45 2.96 -37.30
C MET A 136 -41.28 2.24 -36.24
N ALA A 137 -40.80 2.20 -35.00
CA ALA A 137 -41.64 2.08 -33.82
C ALA A 137 -40.99 2.81 -32.64
N ALA A 138 -41.76 3.71 -32.04
CA ALA A 138 -41.41 4.52 -30.90
C ALA A 138 -40.93 3.67 -29.71
N HIS A 139 -39.77 3.99 -29.16
CA HIS A 139 -39.28 3.40 -27.92
C HIS A 139 -38.93 4.48 -26.89
N SER A 140 -39.54 4.29 -25.74
CA SER A 140 -39.31 4.93 -24.44
C SER A 140 -37.83 5.14 -24.10
N HIS A 141 -37.57 6.19 -23.33
CA HIS A 141 -36.28 6.65 -22.81
C HIS A 141 -35.51 5.67 -21.88
N ASP A 142 -35.59 4.35 -22.08
CA ASP A 142 -34.97 3.38 -21.16
C ASP A 142 -34.33 2.17 -21.86
N SER A 143 -33.84 2.35 -23.09
CA SER A 143 -32.91 1.39 -23.71
C SER A 143 -31.47 1.86 -23.48
N PRO A 144 -30.59 1.04 -22.86
CA PRO A 144 -29.21 1.41 -22.64
C PRO A 144 -28.56 1.67 -23.99
N MET A 145 -28.12 2.92 -24.19
CA MET A 145 -27.42 3.32 -25.40
C MET A 145 -26.11 2.52 -25.47
N LEU A 146 -25.86 1.88 -26.62
CA LEU A 146 -24.65 1.12 -26.89
C LEU A 146 -23.76 1.90 -27.85
N ILE A 147 -22.46 1.97 -27.58
CA ILE A 147 -21.46 2.48 -28.53
C ILE A 147 -20.53 1.32 -28.89
N SER A 148 -20.46 0.95 -30.16
CA SER A 148 -19.69 -0.21 -30.65
C SER A 148 -20.02 -1.51 -29.90
N GLY A 149 -21.28 -1.70 -29.50
CA GLY A 149 -21.75 -2.89 -28.79
C GLY A 149 -21.44 -2.93 -27.29
N LEU A 150 -20.83 -1.88 -26.73
CA LEU A 150 -20.56 -1.75 -25.30
C LEU A 150 -21.59 -0.83 -24.65
N PRO A 151 -22.12 -1.19 -23.46
CA PRO A 151 -23.00 -0.31 -22.70
C PRO A 151 -22.27 0.97 -22.33
N LEU A 152 -22.93 2.11 -22.53
CA LEU A 152 -22.52 3.37 -21.94
C LEU A 152 -22.49 3.25 -20.42
N ALA A 153 -21.55 3.95 -19.77
CA ALA A 153 -21.48 3.99 -18.32
C ALA A 153 -22.76 4.60 -17.73
N ASP A 154 -23.18 4.09 -16.58
CA ASP A 154 -24.32 4.66 -15.84
C ASP A 154 -24.03 6.12 -15.49
N ARG A 155 -25.06 6.97 -15.55
CA ARG A 155 -24.94 8.40 -15.23
C ARG A 155 -25.75 8.78 -14.01
N ALA A 156 -25.15 9.51 -13.08
CA ALA A 156 -25.83 10.09 -11.93
C ALA A 156 -25.63 11.61 -11.89
N ASP A 157 -26.48 12.31 -11.15
CA ASP A 157 -26.38 13.76 -10.97
C ASP A 157 -25.13 14.11 -10.14
N ASP A 158 -24.39 15.13 -10.56
CA ASP A 158 -23.22 15.68 -9.87
C ASP A 158 -23.58 16.96 -9.09
N ARG A 159 -22.63 17.50 -8.31
CA ARG A 159 -22.78 18.70 -7.45
C ARG A 159 -23.39 19.91 -8.16
N ASP A 160 -23.09 20.09 -9.44
CA ASP A 160 -23.54 21.21 -10.26
C ASP A 160 -24.83 20.91 -11.04
N GLY A 161 -25.43 19.74 -10.83
CA GLY A 161 -26.61 19.27 -11.55
C GLY A 161 -26.30 18.68 -12.93
N LEU A 162 -25.04 18.52 -13.31
CA LEU A 162 -24.66 17.80 -14.53
C LEU A 162 -24.67 16.29 -14.29
N ARG A 163 -25.06 15.51 -15.31
CA ARG A 163 -25.00 14.05 -15.23
C ARG A 163 -23.62 13.56 -15.67
N LEU A 164 -22.80 13.11 -14.72
CA LEU A 164 -21.49 12.53 -15.00
C LEU A 164 -21.55 11.00 -14.99
N ASP A 165 -20.72 10.40 -15.85
CA ASP A 165 -20.51 8.95 -15.91
C ASP A 165 -19.95 8.46 -14.56
N ARG A 166 -20.56 7.40 -14.04
CA ARG A 166 -20.18 6.72 -12.80
C ARG A 166 -19.21 5.59 -13.11
N LEU A 167 -17.99 5.73 -12.61
CA LEU A 167 -16.89 4.79 -12.83
C LEU A 167 -16.67 3.92 -11.59
N HIS A 168 -16.85 2.60 -11.73
CA HIS A 168 -16.53 1.65 -10.66
C HIS A 168 -15.11 1.13 -10.84
N VAL A 169 -14.21 1.49 -9.92
CA VAL A 169 -12.78 1.18 -10.03
C VAL A 169 -12.19 0.66 -8.72
N PRO A 170 -11.40 -0.43 -8.76
CA PRO A 170 -10.62 -0.86 -7.62
C PRO A 170 -9.35 0.01 -7.48
N PHE A 171 -9.12 0.54 -6.29
CA PHE A 171 -7.87 1.20 -5.91
C PHE A 171 -7.01 0.26 -5.08
N GLY A 172 -5.74 0.11 -5.50
CA GLY A 172 -4.84 -0.90 -4.96
C GLY A 172 -4.97 -2.22 -5.72
N PRO A 173 -4.16 -3.23 -5.39
CA PRO A 173 -3.16 -3.24 -4.32
C PRO A 173 -1.77 -2.75 -4.77
N VAL A 174 -1.59 -2.42 -6.06
CA VAL A 174 -0.28 -2.12 -6.67
C VAL A 174 0.06 -0.62 -6.64
N LEU A 175 -0.71 0.19 -5.91
CA LEU A 175 -0.45 1.63 -5.85
C LEU A 175 0.81 1.91 -5.02
N PRO A 176 1.69 2.83 -5.46
CA PRO A 176 2.83 3.24 -4.66
C PRO A 176 2.34 3.89 -3.36
N ASP A 177 3.05 3.58 -2.27
CA ASP A 177 2.82 4.14 -0.93
C ASP A 177 1.39 3.86 -0.40
N TRP A 178 0.88 2.68 -0.75
CA TRP A 178 -0.41 2.12 -0.35
C TRP A 178 -0.25 1.00 0.70
N PRO A 179 -1.24 0.76 1.58
CA PRO A 179 -1.21 -0.38 2.50
C PRO A 179 -1.14 -1.73 1.78
N ALA A 180 -0.37 -2.67 2.32
CA ALA A 180 -0.08 -3.96 1.67
C ALA A 180 -1.36 -4.76 1.37
N GLY A 181 -1.60 -5.10 0.10
CA GLY A 181 -2.75 -5.89 -0.32
C GLY A 181 -4.11 -5.23 -0.16
N LEU A 182 -4.20 -3.98 0.29
CA LEU A 182 -5.50 -3.33 0.46
C LEU A 182 -6.11 -2.99 -0.91
N VAL A 183 -7.38 -3.33 -1.08
CA VAL A 183 -8.20 -2.95 -2.23
C VAL A 183 -9.40 -2.17 -1.72
N VAL A 184 -9.58 -0.96 -2.23
CA VAL A 184 -10.75 -0.13 -1.95
C VAL A 184 -11.53 0.01 -3.25
N ARG A 185 -12.77 -0.50 -3.29
CA ARG A 185 -13.65 -0.38 -4.45
C ARG A 185 -14.44 0.91 -4.35
N LEU A 186 -14.25 1.78 -5.34
CA LEU A 186 -14.84 3.11 -5.37
C LEU A 186 -15.80 3.23 -6.55
N ALA A 187 -16.93 3.90 -6.33
CA ALA A 187 -17.68 4.53 -7.39
C ALA A 187 -17.26 6.00 -7.46
N LEU A 188 -16.72 6.42 -8.60
CA LEU A 188 -16.29 7.78 -8.86
C LEU A 188 -17.23 8.48 -9.83
N GLN A 189 -17.38 9.79 -9.67
CA GLN A 189 -17.86 10.69 -10.72
C GLN A 189 -16.84 11.79 -10.89
N GLY A 190 -16.22 11.86 -12.07
CA GLY A 190 -14.97 12.62 -12.22
C GLY A 190 -13.89 12.06 -11.29
N ASP A 191 -13.35 12.92 -10.41
CA ASP A 191 -12.41 12.55 -9.37
C ASP A 191 -13.04 12.45 -7.97
N VAL A 192 -14.34 12.65 -7.83
CA VAL A 192 -15.05 12.60 -6.54
C VAL A 192 -15.53 11.19 -6.25
N VAL A 193 -15.24 10.72 -5.04
CA VAL A 193 -15.73 9.45 -4.52
C VAL A 193 -17.20 9.60 -4.12
N GLN A 194 -18.08 8.94 -4.86
CA GLN A 194 -19.50 8.88 -4.56
C GLN A 194 -19.81 7.80 -3.53
N GLU A 195 -19.14 6.66 -3.64
CA GLU A 195 -19.40 5.51 -2.78
C GLU A 195 -18.15 4.66 -2.63
N VAL A 196 -17.99 4.07 -1.44
CA VAL A 196 -17.03 3.00 -1.20
C VAL A 196 -17.81 1.71 -1.12
N THR A 197 -17.76 0.91 -2.18
CA THR A 197 -18.56 -0.31 -2.31
C THR A 197 -17.90 -1.53 -1.66
N GLY A 198 -16.62 -1.42 -1.29
CA GLY A 198 -15.89 -2.52 -0.64
C GLY A 198 -14.50 -2.10 -0.16
N VAL A 199 -14.08 -2.69 0.95
CA VAL A 199 -12.72 -2.59 1.51
C VAL A 199 -12.25 -4.01 1.80
N GLU A 200 -11.28 -4.49 1.02
CA GLU A 200 -10.87 -5.89 0.97
C GLU A 200 -9.35 -6.01 1.08
N LEU A 201 -8.86 -7.14 1.57
CA LEU A 201 -7.44 -7.51 1.47
C LEU A 201 -7.28 -8.60 0.42
N VAL A 202 -6.22 -8.47 -0.38
CA VAL A 202 -5.78 -9.52 -1.30
C VAL A 202 -5.44 -10.78 -0.48
N PRO A 203 -5.94 -11.96 -0.87
CA PRO A 203 -5.56 -13.21 -0.24
C PRO A 203 -4.04 -13.42 -0.25
N ALA A 204 -3.48 -13.74 0.90
CA ALA A 204 -2.07 -14.08 1.07
C ALA A 204 -1.95 -15.23 2.07
N ALA A 205 -0.91 -16.04 1.92
CA ALA A 205 -0.58 -17.14 2.81
C ALA A 205 0.79 -16.94 3.45
N PRO A 206 1.01 -15.85 4.22
CA PRO A 206 2.26 -15.67 4.94
C PRO A 206 2.38 -16.73 6.03
N GLU A 207 3.61 -17.03 6.41
CA GLU A 207 3.84 -17.86 7.61
C GLU A 207 3.19 -17.20 8.83
N PRO A 208 2.47 -17.95 9.67
CA PRO A 208 1.79 -17.39 10.81
C PRO A 208 2.77 -16.67 11.75
N ARG A 209 2.68 -15.35 11.79
CA ARG A 209 3.53 -14.51 12.63
C ARG A 209 2.75 -13.31 13.14
N PRO A 210 3.08 -12.82 14.34
CA PRO A 210 2.58 -11.54 14.82
C PRO A 210 2.88 -10.41 13.82
N ALA A 211 1.97 -9.44 13.75
CA ALA A 211 2.14 -8.24 12.92
C ALA A 211 3.49 -7.57 13.21
N PHE A 212 4.22 -7.22 12.15
CA PHE A 212 5.61 -6.79 12.27
C PHE A 212 5.77 -5.59 13.20
N TRP A 213 4.88 -4.62 13.15
CA TRP A 213 5.01 -3.42 13.97
C TRP A 213 4.64 -3.65 15.44
N ASP A 214 3.79 -4.62 15.75
CA ASP A 214 3.32 -4.93 17.11
C ASP A 214 4.25 -5.86 17.90
N GLU A 215 5.20 -6.48 17.21
CA GLU A 215 5.96 -7.61 17.73
C GLU A 215 6.57 -7.42 19.13
N PRO A 216 7.18 -6.26 19.49
CA PRO A 216 7.70 -6.07 20.85
C PRO A 216 6.64 -6.18 21.95
N TRP A 217 5.44 -5.64 21.71
CA TRP A 217 4.34 -5.68 22.67
C TRP A 217 3.74 -7.09 22.77
N ARG A 218 3.60 -7.80 21.64
CA ARG A 218 3.12 -9.18 21.63
C ARG A 218 4.10 -10.14 22.32
N ARG A 219 5.40 -9.95 22.11
CA ARG A 219 6.46 -10.67 22.84
C ARG A 219 6.40 -10.40 24.35
N ALA A 220 6.26 -9.14 24.77
CA ALA A 220 6.15 -8.80 26.18
C ALA A 220 4.89 -9.40 26.83
N ALA A 221 3.75 -9.37 26.14
CA ALA A 221 2.51 -9.99 26.59
C ALA A 221 2.63 -11.52 26.72
N ALA A 222 3.45 -12.15 25.87
CA ALA A 222 3.81 -13.57 25.97
C ALA A 222 4.89 -13.87 27.04
N GLY A 223 5.31 -12.87 27.83
CA GLY A 223 6.28 -13.03 28.92
C GLY A 223 7.75 -12.97 28.48
N ALA A 224 8.05 -12.68 27.21
CA ALA A 224 9.43 -12.52 26.77
C ALA A 224 10.03 -11.21 27.30
N PRO A 225 11.33 -11.17 27.65
CA PRO A 225 11.97 -9.95 28.09
C PRO A 225 12.09 -8.96 26.92
N VAL A 226 11.42 -7.83 27.04
CA VAL A 226 11.44 -6.71 26.09
C VAL A 226 11.65 -5.43 26.87
N THR A 227 12.53 -4.55 26.40
CA THR A 227 12.76 -3.24 27.04
C THR A 227 11.82 -2.19 26.47
N ARG A 228 11.55 -1.14 27.24
CA ARG A 228 10.84 0.05 26.74
C ARG A 228 11.57 0.68 25.56
N GLY A 229 12.91 0.64 25.55
CA GLY A 229 13.73 1.10 24.44
C GLY A 229 13.51 0.33 23.15
N GLU A 230 13.43 -0.99 23.21
CA GLU A 230 13.11 -1.84 22.05
C GLU A 230 11.73 -1.51 21.46
N ALA A 231 10.72 -1.37 22.33
CA ALA A 231 9.37 -0.99 21.92
C ALA A 231 9.31 0.44 21.34
N ALA A 232 9.99 1.40 21.98
CA ALA A 232 10.10 2.78 21.49
C ALA A 232 10.80 2.83 20.13
N ARG A 233 11.85 2.04 19.92
CA ARG A 233 12.54 1.91 18.63
C ARG A 233 11.61 1.40 17.54
N ARG A 234 10.83 0.35 17.82
CA ARG A 234 9.82 -0.17 16.87
C ARG A 234 8.75 0.86 16.58
N ARG A 235 8.24 1.58 17.59
CA ARG A 235 7.26 2.67 17.43
C ARG A 235 7.80 3.80 16.56
N CYS A 236 9.03 4.24 16.83
CA CYS A 236 9.72 5.27 16.06
C CYS A 236 9.80 4.89 14.58
N ALA A 237 10.26 3.67 14.29
CA ALA A 237 10.33 3.15 12.93
C ALA A 237 8.94 3.07 12.27
N ALA A 238 7.92 2.56 12.98
CA ALA A 238 6.56 2.43 12.47
C ALA A 238 5.96 3.79 12.07
N HIS A 239 6.11 4.82 12.91
CA HIS A 239 5.62 6.16 12.60
C HIS A 239 6.41 6.85 11.48
N LEU A 240 7.72 6.64 11.42
CA LEU A 240 8.55 7.14 10.31
C LEU A 240 8.21 6.46 8.97
N ASP A 241 7.77 5.19 8.99
CA ASP A 241 7.23 4.51 7.82
C ASP A 241 5.91 5.14 7.36
N SER A 242 4.95 5.36 8.27
CA SER A 242 3.68 6.05 7.98
C SER A 242 3.89 7.45 7.42
N LEU A 243 4.74 8.25 8.08
CA LEU A 243 5.13 9.58 7.62
C LEU A 243 5.80 9.51 6.24
N GLY A 244 6.64 8.50 6.00
CA GLY A 244 7.30 8.28 4.73
C GLY A 244 6.33 7.94 3.58
N ARG A 245 5.23 7.25 3.86
CA ARG A 245 4.15 7.01 2.89
C ARG A 245 3.32 8.28 2.65
N LEU A 246 2.84 8.91 3.72
CA LEU A 246 2.05 10.14 3.65
C LEU A 246 2.77 11.27 2.90
N LEU A 247 4.04 11.51 3.22
CA LEU A 247 4.84 12.56 2.57
C LEU A 247 5.11 12.26 1.10
N ALA A 248 5.13 10.98 0.69
CA ALA A 248 5.24 10.62 -0.72
C ALA A 248 3.91 10.83 -1.46
N VAL A 249 2.78 10.50 -0.83
CA VAL A 249 1.43 10.77 -1.37
C VAL A 249 1.17 12.28 -1.48
N ALA A 250 1.70 13.08 -0.54
CA ALA A 250 1.66 14.54 -0.57
C ALA A 250 2.71 15.17 -1.51
N ASP A 251 3.33 14.37 -2.40
CA ASP A 251 4.34 14.78 -3.38
C ASP A 251 5.56 15.53 -2.80
N TRP A 252 6.05 15.07 -1.63
CA TRP A 252 7.26 15.59 -0.99
C TRP A 252 8.36 14.51 -0.87
N PRO A 253 8.95 14.07 -2.01
CA PRO A 253 9.85 12.91 -2.07
C PRO A 253 11.09 13.04 -1.19
N ASP A 254 11.59 14.27 -1.03
CA ASP A 254 12.74 14.60 -0.20
C ASP A 254 12.49 14.34 1.29
N ALA A 255 11.30 14.72 1.78
CA ALA A 255 10.90 14.51 3.17
C ALA A 255 10.55 13.04 3.42
N ALA A 256 9.85 12.40 2.47
CA ALA A 256 9.58 10.96 2.50
C ALA A 256 10.88 10.13 2.57
N THR A 257 11.89 10.47 1.75
CA THR A 257 13.19 9.80 1.77
C THR A 257 13.90 9.96 3.11
N ARG A 258 13.85 11.15 3.72
CA ARG A 258 14.44 11.38 5.05
C ARG A 258 13.75 10.56 6.13
N ALA A 259 12.41 10.49 6.12
CA ALA A 259 11.65 9.67 7.05
C ALA A 259 12.05 8.18 6.93
N ARG A 260 12.11 7.64 5.71
CA ARG A 260 12.48 6.23 5.47
C ARG A 260 13.93 5.91 5.84
N ARG A 261 14.86 6.85 5.64
CA ARG A 261 16.26 6.66 6.10
C ARG A 261 16.34 6.60 7.63
N LEU A 262 15.59 7.44 8.34
CA LEU A 262 15.53 7.39 9.79
C LEU A 262 14.84 6.13 10.31
N ARG A 263 13.77 5.68 9.63
CA ARG A 263 13.14 4.38 9.89
C ARG A 263 14.16 3.25 9.79
N ASP A 264 14.91 3.21 8.68
CA ASP A 264 15.89 2.14 8.46
C ASP A 264 17.05 2.21 9.46
N ALA A 265 17.47 3.40 9.87
CA ALA A 265 18.45 3.57 10.95
C ALA A 265 17.90 3.08 12.30
N ALA A 266 16.63 3.39 12.61
CA ALA A 266 15.99 2.92 13.83
C ALA A 266 15.92 1.38 13.86
N LEU A 267 15.57 0.75 12.74
CA LEU A 267 15.54 -0.71 12.57
C LEU A 267 16.92 -1.38 12.52
N ALA A 268 17.97 -0.61 12.25
CA ALA A 268 19.37 -1.05 12.29
C ALA A 268 20.04 -0.73 13.64
N ASP A 269 19.24 -0.58 14.70
CA ASP A 269 19.69 -0.36 16.07
C ASP A 269 20.59 0.87 16.29
N ALA A 270 20.45 1.91 15.45
CA ALA A 270 21.20 3.16 15.63
C ALA A 270 20.97 3.76 17.04
N PRO A 271 22.00 4.36 17.67
CA PRO A 271 21.88 4.96 19.00
C PRO A 271 20.79 6.04 19.08
N ALA A 272 20.20 6.24 20.26
CA ALA A 272 19.15 7.24 20.47
C ALA A 272 19.62 8.66 20.09
N ALA A 273 20.89 8.99 20.37
CA ALA A 273 21.49 10.27 19.99
C ALA A 273 21.50 10.50 18.46
N GLU A 274 21.70 9.45 17.67
CA GLU A 274 21.70 9.50 16.21
C GLU A 274 20.29 9.56 15.62
N LEU A 275 19.26 9.12 16.37
CA LEU A 275 17.87 9.16 15.95
C LEU A 275 17.15 10.44 16.38
N ALA A 276 17.32 10.85 17.64
CA ALA A 276 16.53 11.90 18.26
C ALA A 276 16.70 13.26 17.56
N TYR A 277 17.95 13.70 17.32
CA TYR A 277 18.17 15.00 16.68
C TYR A 277 17.62 15.05 15.24
N PRO A 278 17.91 14.08 14.36
CA PRO A 278 17.30 14.04 13.03
C PRO A 278 15.77 13.92 13.04
N ALA A 279 15.18 13.13 13.95
CA ALA A 279 13.73 13.01 14.09
C ALA A 279 13.08 14.36 14.46
N ARG A 280 13.61 15.07 15.46
CA ARG A 280 13.17 16.43 15.82
C ARG A 280 13.35 17.42 14.67
N ARG A 281 14.42 17.30 13.89
CA ARG A 281 14.67 18.15 12.73
C ARG A 281 13.64 17.90 11.62
N LEU A 282 13.32 16.64 11.35
CA LEU A 282 12.26 16.27 10.41
C LEU A 282 10.91 16.81 10.89
N ALA A 283 10.55 16.57 12.16
CA ALA A 283 9.33 17.07 12.79
C ALA A 283 9.19 18.59 12.68
N ARG A 284 10.25 19.35 12.96
CA ARG A 284 10.23 20.82 12.79
C ARG A 284 10.08 21.24 11.33
N ARG A 285 10.74 20.56 10.38
CA ARG A 285 10.68 20.91 8.95
C ARG A 285 9.28 20.67 8.40
N VAL A 286 8.71 19.50 8.67
CA VAL A 286 7.37 19.12 8.18
C VAL A 286 6.30 19.91 8.93
N GLY A 287 6.37 19.99 10.26
CA GLY A 287 5.40 20.69 11.11
C GLY A 287 5.33 22.21 10.89
N ARG A 288 6.35 22.82 10.29
CA ARG A 288 6.36 24.25 9.92
C ARG A 288 5.94 24.51 8.48
N SER A 289 5.67 23.47 7.69
CA SER A 289 5.25 23.62 6.30
C SER A 289 3.84 24.20 6.22
N ARG A 290 3.75 25.49 5.87
CA ARG A 290 2.45 26.16 5.65
C ARG A 290 1.71 25.58 4.46
N THR A 291 2.42 25.22 3.39
CA THR A 291 1.85 24.61 2.19
C THR A 291 1.25 23.24 2.51
N LEU A 292 1.99 22.38 3.19
CA LEU A 292 1.47 21.05 3.56
C LEU A 292 0.25 21.19 4.48
N ARG A 293 0.33 22.05 5.50
CA ARG A 293 -0.83 22.36 6.36
C ARG A 293 -2.02 22.81 5.53
N TRP A 294 -1.85 23.78 4.64
CA TRP A 294 -2.94 24.32 3.83
C TRP A 294 -3.57 23.24 2.92
N LEU A 295 -2.75 22.43 2.23
CA LEU A 295 -3.21 21.36 1.34
C LEU A 295 -3.87 20.17 2.06
N THR A 296 -3.65 20.02 3.37
CA THR A 296 -4.14 18.85 4.13
C THR A 296 -5.12 19.20 5.24
N SER A 297 -5.37 20.48 5.49
CA SER A 297 -6.38 20.90 6.47
C SER A 297 -7.78 20.60 5.94
N GLY A 298 -8.67 20.13 6.82
CA GLY A 298 -10.06 19.82 6.47
C GLY A 298 -10.25 18.52 5.69
N ILE A 299 -9.18 17.80 5.34
CA ILE A 299 -9.26 16.52 4.63
C ILE A 299 -9.41 15.38 5.63
N GLY A 300 -10.41 14.50 5.41
CA GLY A 300 -10.60 13.28 6.19
C GLY A 300 -10.74 13.56 7.69
N VAL A 301 -11.59 14.52 8.07
CA VAL A 301 -11.79 14.94 9.46
C VAL A 301 -12.40 13.80 10.26
N LEU A 302 -11.69 13.36 11.31
CA LEU A 302 -12.14 12.35 12.25
C LEU A 302 -12.07 12.94 13.68
N PRO A 303 -13.17 13.51 14.19
CA PRO A 303 -13.24 14.02 15.55
C PRO A 303 -13.10 12.89 16.57
N ARG A 304 -12.57 13.20 17.76
CA ARG A 304 -12.31 12.25 18.85
C ARG A 304 -13.55 11.44 19.23
N GLU A 305 -14.71 12.08 19.33
CA GLU A 305 -15.97 11.42 19.68
C GLU A 305 -16.32 10.31 18.68
N ARG A 306 -16.22 10.61 17.38
CA ARG A 306 -16.47 9.64 16.30
C ARG A 306 -15.41 8.55 16.26
N ALA A 307 -14.14 8.89 16.52
CA ALA A 307 -13.06 7.92 16.63
C ALA A 307 -13.34 6.92 17.76
N LEU A 308 -13.69 7.39 18.96
CA LEU A 308 -14.05 6.55 20.11
C LEU A 308 -15.25 5.65 19.81
N ALA A 309 -16.31 6.22 19.23
CA ALA A 309 -17.51 5.47 18.87
C ALA A 309 -17.23 4.34 17.86
N ALA A 310 -16.23 4.52 17.00
CA ALA A 310 -15.78 3.53 16.03
C ALA A 310 -14.66 2.60 16.57
N GLY A 311 -14.26 2.72 17.83
CA GLY A 311 -13.17 1.93 18.42
C GLY A 311 -11.77 2.31 17.92
N VAL A 312 -11.60 3.47 17.28
CA VAL A 312 -10.31 3.96 16.80
C VAL A 312 -9.48 4.43 18.00
N GLY A 313 -8.25 3.92 18.09
CA GLY A 313 -7.27 4.27 19.13
C GLY A 313 -6.01 4.96 18.59
N GLY A 314 -4.98 5.00 19.44
CA GLY A 314 -3.63 5.38 19.05
C GLY A 314 -3.50 6.80 18.47
N PRO A 315 -2.56 7.04 17.53
CA PRO A 315 -2.32 8.36 16.98
C PRO A 315 -3.53 9.00 16.26
N ALA A 316 -4.43 8.19 15.67
CA ALA A 316 -5.60 8.70 14.97
C ALA A 316 -6.63 9.29 15.95
N LEU A 317 -6.83 8.64 17.11
CA LEU A 317 -7.68 9.13 18.19
C LEU A 317 -7.12 10.41 18.83
N GLU A 318 -5.82 10.40 19.14
CA GLU A 318 -5.16 11.52 19.82
C GLU A 318 -5.02 12.77 18.95
N ALA A 319 -5.03 12.60 17.63
CA ALA A 319 -4.96 13.72 16.70
C ALA A 319 -6.21 14.60 16.72
N ASP A 320 -7.40 14.02 16.94
CA ASP A 320 -8.70 14.71 16.94
C ASP A 320 -8.86 15.69 15.77
N GLY A 321 -8.96 15.16 14.55
CA GLY A 321 -9.11 16.02 13.37
C GLY A 321 -8.72 15.41 12.04
N ASP A 322 -8.16 16.26 11.18
CA ASP A 322 -7.86 16.01 9.77
C ASP A 322 -6.48 15.34 9.54
N VAL A 323 -6.13 15.17 8.27
CA VAL A 323 -4.82 14.69 7.82
C VAL A 323 -3.68 15.48 8.48
N TRP A 324 -3.79 16.81 8.55
CA TRP A 324 -2.74 17.64 9.15
C TRP A 324 -2.56 17.35 10.64
N ARG A 325 -3.65 17.24 11.40
CA ARG A 325 -3.62 16.90 12.83
C ARG A 325 -2.98 15.53 13.07
N ARG A 326 -3.35 14.52 12.28
CA ARG A 326 -2.74 13.17 12.33
C ARG A 326 -1.25 13.20 11.99
N THR A 327 -0.86 14.02 11.00
CA THR A 327 0.56 14.21 10.65
C THR A 327 1.35 14.78 11.82
N VAL A 328 0.85 15.85 12.46
CA VAL A 328 1.51 16.48 13.61
C VAL A 328 1.63 15.50 14.78
N GLN A 329 0.59 14.69 15.02
CA GLN A 329 0.63 13.66 16.04
C GLN A 329 1.72 12.62 15.77
N TRP A 330 1.83 12.08 14.55
CA TRP A 330 2.89 11.14 14.20
C TRP A 330 4.29 11.75 14.30
N LEU A 331 4.48 13.01 13.90
CA LEU A 331 5.77 13.70 14.05
C LEU A 331 6.18 13.80 15.53
N ALA A 332 5.23 14.12 16.41
CA ALA A 332 5.47 14.22 17.84
C ALA A 332 5.78 12.85 18.46
N GLU A 333 4.98 11.82 18.12
CA GLU A 333 5.20 10.45 18.58
C GLU A 333 6.54 9.88 18.10
N ALA A 334 6.89 10.06 16.83
CA ALA A 334 8.17 9.59 16.29
C ALA A 334 9.36 10.24 16.99
N ALA A 335 9.29 11.55 17.28
CA ALA A 335 10.35 12.25 18.00
C ALA A 335 10.48 11.78 19.46
N ARG A 336 9.36 11.62 20.17
CA ARG A 336 9.34 11.07 21.54
C ARG A 336 9.91 9.65 21.58
N ALA A 337 9.48 8.80 20.65
CA ALA A 337 9.92 7.42 20.57
C ALA A 337 11.43 7.33 20.26
N ALA A 338 11.96 8.18 19.38
CA ALA A 338 13.40 8.25 19.09
C ALA A 338 14.26 8.57 20.31
N GLU A 339 13.76 9.40 21.23
CA GLU A 339 14.46 9.74 22.48
C GLU A 339 14.46 8.60 23.49
N ALA A 340 13.42 7.77 23.47
CA ALA A 340 13.22 6.68 24.42
C ALA A 340 13.84 5.35 23.97
N CYS A 341 14.46 5.27 22.77
CA CYS A 341 14.99 4.04 22.16
C CYS A 341 16.02 3.25 23.00
N GLU A 342 16.60 3.86 24.03
CA GLU A 342 17.61 3.25 24.91
C GLU A 342 17.13 3.07 26.36
N ASP A 343 15.83 3.23 26.63
CA ASP A 343 15.27 3.01 27.96
C ASP A 343 15.42 1.53 28.39
N PRO A 344 16.27 1.21 29.39
CA PRO A 344 16.58 -0.16 29.76
C PRO A 344 15.48 -0.81 30.61
N ARG A 345 14.48 -0.03 31.05
CA ARG A 345 13.40 -0.56 31.89
C ARG A 345 12.59 -1.60 31.13
N PRO A 346 12.09 -2.65 31.80
CA PRO A 346 11.24 -3.64 31.15
C PRO A 346 9.94 -3.00 30.66
N LEU A 347 9.49 -3.44 29.49
CA LEU A 347 8.15 -3.16 29.00
C LEU A 347 7.15 -3.97 29.85
N PRO A 348 6.16 -3.33 30.50
CA PRO A 348 5.16 -4.06 31.27
C PRO A 348 4.37 -5.02 30.36
N PRO A 349 4.14 -6.29 30.76
CA PRO A 349 3.35 -7.23 29.96
C PRO A 349 1.92 -6.75 29.67
N GLY A 350 1.38 -5.90 30.55
CA GLY A 350 0.07 -5.26 30.42
C GLY A 350 0.11 -3.86 29.81
N ASP A 351 1.17 -3.48 29.07
CA ASP A 351 1.15 -2.30 28.21
C ASP A 351 0.75 -2.73 26.79
N PRO A 352 -0.54 -2.65 26.42
CA PRO A 352 -1.03 -3.18 25.16
C PRO A 352 -0.91 -2.18 24.01
N TYR A 353 -0.24 -1.04 24.18
CA TYR A 353 -0.31 0.04 23.20
C TYR A 353 0.75 -0.09 22.11
N GLY A 354 0.39 -0.77 21.02
CA GLY A 354 1.17 -0.82 19.79
C GLY A 354 1.19 0.51 19.04
N PRO A 355 1.84 0.58 17.86
CA PRO A 355 1.96 1.82 17.09
C PRO A 355 0.65 2.34 16.46
N ARG A 356 -0.39 1.51 16.35
CA ARG A 356 -1.69 1.90 15.79
C ARG A 356 -2.80 2.05 16.83
N GLY A 357 -2.61 1.49 18.02
CA GLY A 357 -3.59 1.56 19.10
C GLY A 357 -3.42 0.44 20.11
N GLU A 358 -4.48 0.18 20.85
CA GLU A 358 -4.56 -0.87 21.87
C GLU A 358 -4.68 -2.27 21.23
N LEU A 359 -3.83 -3.20 21.64
CA LEU A 359 -3.73 -4.55 21.08
C LEU A 359 -4.58 -5.59 21.81
N THR A 360 -5.22 -5.22 22.92
CA THR A 360 -6.05 -6.09 23.78
C THR A 360 -7.53 -6.08 23.45
N GLY A 361 -7.97 -5.21 22.53
CA GLY A 361 -9.35 -5.16 22.07
C GLY A 361 -9.76 -6.43 21.32
N GLU A 362 -11.08 -6.64 21.19
CA GLU A 362 -11.65 -7.77 20.42
C GLU A 362 -11.18 -7.77 18.95
N GLN A 363 -10.91 -6.60 18.41
CA GLN A 363 -10.42 -6.39 17.04
C GLN A 363 -9.09 -5.64 17.06
N PRO A 364 -8.19 -5.92 16.11
CA PRO A 364 -6.94 -5.18 15.98
C PRO A 364 -7.20 -3.70 15.63
N PRO A 365 -6.32 -2.76 16.04
CA PRO A 365 -6.49 -1.33 15.79
C PRO A 365 -6.77 -0.96 14.33
N SER A 366 -6.11 -1.63 13.39
CA SER A 366 -6.28 -1.36 11.96
C SER A 366 -7.67 -1.70 11.44
N ARG A 367 -8.43 -2.57 12.14
CA ARG A 367 -9.81 -2.87 11.76
C ARG A 367 -10.71 -1.65 11.92
N ALA A 368 -10.64 -1.00 13.08
CA ALA A 368 -11.37 0.25 13.34
C ALA A 368 -10.98 1.37 12.37
N LEU A 369 -9.69 1.46 12.00
CA LEU A 369 -9.22 2.41 10.98
C LEU A 369 -9.83 2.15 9.60
N LEU A 370 -9.99 0.89 9.20
CA LEU A 370 -10.64 0.52 7.94
C LEU A 370 -12.16 0.76 7.98
N ASP A 371 -12.81 0.47 9.11
CA ASP A 371 -14.27 0.60 9.25
C ASP A 371 -14.73 2.07 9.15
N VAL A 372 -13.90 3.04 9.53
CA VAL A 372 -14.21 4.47 9.35
C VAL A 372 -13.97 4.98 7.92
N LEU A 373 -13.16 4.30 7.10
CA LEU A 373 -12.76 4.79 5.77
C LEU A 373 -13.95 5.12 4.87
N PRO A 374 -14.96 4.25 4.65
CA PRO A 374 -16.06 4.55 3.72
C PRO A 374 -16.67 5.93 3.94
N SER A 375 -16.87 6.27 5.21
CA SER A 375 -17.50 7.50 5.63
C SER A 375 -16.60 8.74 5.53
N LEU A 376 -15.28 8.56 5.56
CA LEU A 376 -14.30 9.63 5.38
C LEU A 376 -13.96 9.87 3.90
N LEU A 377 -14.15 8.85 3.07
CA LEU A 377 -13.87 8.93 1.63
C LEU A 377 -15.08 9.42 0.83
N HIS A 378 -16.32 9.22 1.31
CA HIS A 378 -17.51 9.73 0.66
C HIS A 378 -17.45 11.26 0.46
N GLY A 379 -17.65 11.71 -0.77
CA GLY A 379 -17.57 13.11 -1.20
C GLY A 379 -16.14 13.65 -1.31
N ALA A 380 -15.10 12.85 -1.03
CA ALA A 380 -13.72 13.29 -1.17
C ALA A 380 -13.26 13.19 -2.63
N GLU A 381 -12.50 14.18 -3.09
CA GLU A 381 -11.69 14.05 -4.31
C GLU A 381 -10.66 12.93 -4.13
N LEU A 382 -10.25 12.30 -5.23
CA LEU A 382 -9.38 11.13 -5.20
C LEU A 382 -8.04 11.40 -4.50
N ALA A 383 -7.47 12.60 -4.69
CA ALA A 383 -6.24 13.00 -3.99
C ALA A 383 -6.47 13.11 -2.47
N ALA A 384 -7.60 13.69 -2.06
CA ALA A 384 -8.01 13.79 -0.66
C ALA A 384 -8.28 12.41 -0.04
N ALA A 385 -8.85 11.48 -0.81
CA ALA A 385 -9.05 10.10 -0.39
C ALA A 385 -7.71 9.38 -0.14
N ARG A 386 -6.73 9.54 -1.05
CA ARG A 386 -5.38 9.00 -0.88
C ARG A 386 -4.67 9.58 0.35
N LEU A 387 -4.77 10.90 0.57
CA LEU A 387 -4.20 11.55 1.76
C LEU A 387 -4.86 11.08 3.05
N THR A 388 -6.19 10.91 3.04
CA THR A 388 -6.95 10.38 4.19
C THR A 388 -6.45 8.99 4.57
N LEU A 389 -6.39 8.06 3.61
CA LEU A 389 -5.88 6.71 3.85
C LEU A 389 -4.42 6.73 4.34
N ALA A 390 -3.54 7.48 3.68
CA ALA A 390 -2.13 7.57 4.06
C ALA A 390 -1.90 8.21 5.44
N SER A 391 -2.85 9.01 5.93
CA SER A 391 -2.82 9.64 7.25
C SER A 391 -3.45 8.81 8.38
N LEU A 392 -4.22 7.78 8.04
CA LEU A 392 -4.69 6.76 8.99
C LEU A 392 -3.69 5.60 9.04
N ASP A 393 -3.17 5.22 7.87
CA ASP A 393 -2.16 4.20 7.65
C ASP A 393 -2.46 2.87 8.39
N PRO A 394 -3.62 2.24 8.11
CA PRO A 394 -3.93 0.92 8.66
C PRO A 394 -2.84 -0.07 8.26
N ASP A 395 -2.51 -0.99 9.14
CA ASP A 395 -1.57 -2.09 8.91
C ASP A 395 -2.33 -3.39 8.61
N PRO A 396 -2.40 -3.84 7.35
CA PRO A 396 -3.05 -5.08 6.97
C PRO A 396 -2.46 -6.32 7.65
N ASP A 397 -1.21 -6.27 8.12
CA ASP A 397 -0.59 -7.39 8.83
C ASP A 397 -1.30 -7.68 10.16
N GLU A 398 -1.96 -6.68 10.78
CA GLU A 398 -2.76 -6.86 12.01
C GLU A 398 -4.06 -7.65 11.79
N LEU A 399 -4.54 -7.73 10.55
CA LEU A 399 -5.80 -8.38 10.18
C LEU A 399 -5.60 -9.84 9.75
N LEU A 400 -4.35 -10.28 9.66
CA LEU A 400 -4.03 -11.65 9.30
C LEU A 400 -4.23 -12.59 10.50
N PRO A 401 -4.65 -13.83 10.25
CA PRO A 401 -4.71 -14.84 11.28
C PRO A 401 -3.34 -15.05 11.91
N VAL A 402 -3.24 -14.87 13.23
CA VAL A 402 -2.08 -15.32 13.99
C VAL A 402 -2.32 -16.79 14.31
N ALA A 403 -1.31 -17.66 14.14
CA ALA A 403 -1.42 -19.03 14.62
C ALA A 403 -1.72 -18.98 16.13
N THR A 404 -2.87 -19.52 16.52
CA THR A 404 -3.19 -19.77 17.93
C THR A 404 -2.21 -20.82 18.42
N GLY A 405 -1.09 -20.38 19.00
CA GLY A 405 -0.29 -21.24 19.86
C GLY A 405 -1.19 -21.73 21.00
N GLU A 406 -1.15 -23.04 21.25
CA GLU A 406 -1.92 -23.73 22.29
C GLU A 406 -1.94 -22.90 23.57
N VAL A 407 -3.11 -22.37 23.90
CA VAL A 407 -3.42 -21.93 25.26
C VAL A 407 -3.46 -23.21 26.09
N ALA A 408 -2.31 -23.60 26.64
CA ALA A 408 -2.26 -24.53 27.74
C ALA A 408 -2.93 -23.85 28.94
N ARG A 409 -4.26 -24.01 29.04
CA ARG A 409 -4.99 -23.93 30.30
C ARG A 409 -4.59 -25.16 31.12
N GLY A 410 -4.02 -24.93 32.28
CA GLY A 410 -3.68 -25.95 33.27
C GLY A 410 -2.92 -25.34 34.42
#